data_AF-A0A8J4Q613-F1
#
_entry.id   AF-A0A8J4Q613-F1
#
_cell.length_a   1.000
_cell.length_b   1.000
_cell.length_c   1.000
_cell.angle_alpha   90.00
_cell.angle_beta   90.00
_cell.angle_gamma   90.00
#
_symmetry.space_group_name_H-M   'P 1'
#
loop_
_entity.id
_entity.type
_entity.pdbx_description
1 polymer ?
#
loop_
_entity_poly.entity_id
_entity_poly.type
_entity_poly.pdbx_seq_one_letter_code
_entity_poly.pdbx_strand_id
1 'polypeptide(L)'
;MVPIVCWRHWSLLIFCHFGESTKSETRTLCMLLLDSLEEANPRQLEPDIRKFVLDIYKAEGRLESKDPIYQIPLLMPKVPQQRNGEECGSFVLYFINLFMESAPEDFSTQHFPYFMKDNWFTPEGLKNFCEKIESLTEKSDVDELL
;
A
#
# COMPACT_ATOMS: atom_id res chain seq x y z
N MET A 1 2.98 -5.94 -1.26
CA MET A 1 2.52 -4.80 -0.44
C MET A 1 3.32 -4.81 0.86
N VAL A 2 3.70 -3.65 1.37
CA VAL A 2 4.57 -3.49 2.53
C VAL A 2 3.93 -2.48 3.49
N PRO A 3 3.40 -2.92 4.64
CA PRO A 3 3.05 -2.02 5.73
C PRO A 3 4.30 -1.34 6.28
N ILE A 4 4.25 -0.02 6.49
CA ILE A 4 5.33 0.77 7.09
C ILE A 4 4.85 1.24 8.46
N VAL A 5 5.70 1.06 9.48
CA VAL A 5 5.44 1.55 10.85
C VAL A 5 6.53 2.53 11.23
N CYS A 6 6.15 3.80 11.42
CA CYS A 6 7.07 4.84 11.89
C CYS A 6 6.38 5.67 12.97
N TRP A 7 7.04 5.89 14.10
CA TRP A 7 6.51 6.70 15.21
C TRP A 7 5.07 6.33 15.64
N ARG A 8 4.79 5.01 15.73
CA ARG A 8 3.46 4.43 16.05
C ARG A 8 2.36 4.69 15.01
N HIS A 9 2.71 5.21 13.84
CA HIS A 9 1.81 5.41 12.71
C HIS A 9 2.02 4.35 11.64
N TRP A 10 0.93 3.84 11.09
CA TRP A 10 0.92 2.84 10.01
C TRP A 10 0.55 3.48 8.68
N SER A 11 1.34 3.22 7.65
CA SER A 11 1.02 3.53 6.26
C SER A 11 1.27 2.32 5.36
N LEU A 12 0.76 2.35 4.13
CA LEU A 12 0.85 1.23 3.20
C LEU A 12 1.62 1.62 1.94
N LEU A 13 2.73 0.92 1.69
CA LEU A 13 3.46 0.98 0.43
C LEU A 13 3.06 -0.18 -0.48
N ILE A 14 2.65 0.14 -1.70
CA ILE A 14 2.27 -0.83 -2.73
C ILE A 14 3.23 -0.71 -3.91
N PHE A 15 3.83 -1.84 -4.31
CA PHE A 15 4.67 -1.94 -5.50
C PHE A 15 3.83 -2.45 -6.67
N CYS A 16 3.70 -1.66 -7.73
CA CYS A 16 2.98 -2.01 -8.94
C CYS A 16 3.96 -2.33 -10.06
N HIS A 17 3.82 -3.51 -10.68
CA HIS A 17 4.62 -3.98 -11.83
C HIS A 17 6.12 -4.17 -11.58
N PHE A 18 6.54 -4.36 -10.32
CA PHE A 18 7.96 -4.58 -9.96
C PHE A 18 8.53 -5.94 -10.44
N GLY A 19 7.67 -6.85 -10.92
CA GLY A 19 8.08 -8.07 -11.62
C GLY A 19 8.51 -7.83 -13.07
N GLU A 20 8.22 -6.65 -13.62
CA GLU A 20 8.59 -6.28 -14.98
C GLU A 20 9.93 -5.52 -15.03
N SER A 21 10.53 -5.49 -16.21
CA SER A 21 11.72 -4.66 -16.48
C SER A 21 11.35 -3.18 -16.37
N THR A 22 12.27 -2.38 -15.82
CA THR A 22 12.16 -0.91 -15.75
C THR A 22 11.95 -0.22 -17.11
N LYS A 23 12.14 -0.93 -18.22
CA LYS A 23 11.99 -0.44 -19.61
C LYS A 23 10.70 -0.89 -20.31
N SER A 24 9.74 -1.48 -19.59
CA SER A 24 8.46 -1.93 -20.17
C SER A 24 7.67 -0.72 -20.72
N GLU A 25 7.31 -0.76 -22.00
CA GLU A 25 6.49 0.28 -22.66
C GLU A 25 4.99 0.12 -22.38
N THR A 26 4.56 -1.07 -21.95
CA THR A 26 3.13 -1.42 -21.78
C THR A 26 2.64 -1.24 -20.35
N ARG A 27 3.52 -1.37 -19.35
CA ARG A 27 3.17 -1.22 -17.92
C ARG A 27 4.25 -0.42 -17.19
N THR A 28 3.83 0.70 -16.62
CA THR A 28 4.72 1.60 -15.89
C THR A 28 4.89 1.11 -14.45
N LEU A 29 6.13 0.80 -14.05
CA LEU A 29 6.46 0.55 -12.65
C LEU A 29 6.07 1.78 -11.83
N CYS A 30 5.39 1.60 -10.71
CA CYS A 30 5.17 2.67 -9.76
C CYS A 30 5.02 2.17 -8.33
N MET A 31 5.08 3.10 -7.40
CA MET A 31 4.83 2.89 -5.98
C MET A 31 3.62 3.71 -5.57
N LEU A 32 2.71 3.13 -4.80
CA LEU A 32 1.62 3.85 -4.16
C LEU A 32 1.88 3.91 -2.67
N LEU A 33 1.81 5.10 -2.08
CA LEU A 33 1.89 5.30 -0.64
C LEU A 33 0.53 5.79 -0.15
N LEU A 34 -0.20 4.92 0.55
CA LEU A 34 -1.51 5.20 1.13
C LEU A 34 -1.32 5.52 2.60
N ASP A 35 -1.77 6.70 3.01
CA ASP A 35 -1.61 7.22 4.36
C ASP A 35 -2.92 7.84 4.84
N SER A 36 -3.49 7.29 5.91
CA SER A 36 -4.72 7.79 6.54
C SER A 36 -4.50 8.99 7.46
N LEU A 37 -3.26 9.46 7.62
CA LEU A 37 -2.89 10.62 8.43
C LEU A 37 -1.94 11.57 7.65
N GLU A 38 -2.50 12.43 6.81
CA GLU A 38 -1.76 13.36 5.93
C GLU A 38 -0.82 14.30 6.69
N GLU A 39 -1.14 14.65 7.95
CA GLU A 39 -0.30 15.48 8.83
C GLU A 39 1.06 14.84 9.15
N ALA A 40 1.23 13.53 8.96
CA ALA A 40 2.50 12.83 9.17
C ALA A 40 3.58 13.19 8.13
N ASN A 41 3.24 13.96 7.08
CA ASN A 41 4.10 14.32 5.97
C ASN A 41 4.77 13.07 5.34
N PRO A 42 3.99 12.20 4.68
CA PRO A 42 4.44 10.92 4.13
C PRO A 42 5.64 11.01 3.19
N ARG A 43 5.89 12.18 2.59
CA ARG A 43 7.06 12.45 1.74
C ARG A 43 8.39 12.31 2.45
N GLN A 44 8.42 12.43 3.78
CA GLN A 44 9.64 12.20 4.56
C GLN A 44 10.17 10.77 4.41
N LEU A 45 9.31 9.81 4.10
CA LEU A 45 9.69 8.42 3.88
C LEU A 45 10.26 8.16 2.49
N GLU A 46 10.12 9.08 1.52
CA GLU A 46 10.53 8.84 0.15
C GLU A 46 12.01 8.43 0.03
N PRO A 47 13.00 9.11 0.65
CA PRO A 47 14.39 8.68 0.58
C PRO A 47 14.63 7.24 1.06
N ASP A 48 13.96 6.85 2.15
CA ASP A 48 14.09 5.51 2.72
C ASP A 48 13.39 4.45 1.86
N ILE A 49 12.22 4.77 1.31
CA ILE A 49 11.51 3.92 0.34
C ILE A 49 12.39 3.67 -0.89
N ARG A 50 13.02 4.71 -1.44
CA ARG A 50 13.91 4.61 -2.60
C ARG A 50 15.11 3.72 -2.30
N LYS A 51 15.71 3.88 -1.12
CA LYS A 51 16.81 3.04 -0.67
C LYS A 51 16.38 1.59 -0.49
N PHE A 52 15.21 1.36 0.10
CA PHE A 52 14.64 0.03 0.27
C PHE A 52 14.44 -0.69 -1.08
N VAL A 53 13.88 0.00 -2.09
CA VAL A 53 13.75 -0.55 -3.45
C VAL A 53 15.11 -0.88 -4.05
N LEU A 54 16.09 0.03 -3.93
CA LEU A 54 17.44 -0.20 -4.43
C LEU A 54 18.07 -1.45 -3.80
N ASP A 55 17.86 -1.66 -2.51
CA ASP A 55 18.41 -2.81 -1.80
C ASP A 55 17.71 -4.12 -2.17
N ILE A 56 16.39 -4.10 -2.46
CA ILE A 56 15.67 -5.23 -3.07
C ILE A 56 16.30 -5.60 -4.43
N TYR A 57 16.48 -4.62 -5.32
CA TYR A 57 17.04 -4.87 -6.65
C TYR A 57 18.45 -5.49 -6.56
N LYS A 58 19.30 -4.97 -5.68
CA LYS A 58 20.62 -5.56 -5.44
C LYS A 58 20.55 -6.99 -4.91
N ALA A 59 19.66 -7.25 -3.95
CA ALA A 59 19.49 -8.57 -3.36
C ALA A 59 18.99 -9.60 -4.41
N GLU A 60 18.19 -9.16 -5.37
CA GLU A 60 17.73 -9.97 -6.51
C GLU A 60 18.78 -10.11 -7.62
N GLY A 61 19.96 -9.50 -7.50
CA GLY A 61 21.00 -9.54 -8.53
C GLY A 61 20.66 -8.76 -9.80
N ARG A 62 19.68 -7.84 -9.73
CA ARG A 62 19.27 -6.98 -10.83
C ARG A 62 20.40 -5.99 -11.18
N LEU A 63 20.63 -5.77 -12.48
CA LEU A 63 21.74 -4.95 -13.00
C LEU A 63 21.36 -3.48 -13.18
N GLU A 64 20.11 -3.11 -12.91
CA GLU A 64 19.62 -1.74 -13.00
C GLU A 64 20.47 -0.81 -12.13
N SER A 65 20.92 0.29 -12.74
CA SER A 65 21.62 1.35 -12.02
C SER A 65 20.67 2.08 -11.08
N LYS A 66 21.23 2.94 -10.21
CA LYS A 66 20.42 3.75 -9.29
C LYS A 66 19.41 4.63 -10.05
N ASP A 67 19.82 5.28 -11.14
CA ASP A 67 19.02 6.33 -11.77
C ASP A 67 17.62 5.88 -12.22
N PRO A 68 17.42 4.72 -12.89
CA PRO A 68 16.09 4.19 -13.19
C PRO A 68 15.21 3.98 -11.96
N ILE A 69 15.77 3.51 -10.84
CA ILE A 69 15.03 3.25 -9.60
C ILE A 69 14.52 4.56 -8.98
N TYR A 70 15.33 5.61 -9.02
CA TYR A 70 14.93 6.93 -8.54
C TYR A 70 13.87 7.59 -9.45
N GLN A 71 13.74 7.14 -10.70
CA GLN A 71 12.70 7.61 -11.63
C GLN A 71 11.35 6.88 -11.50
N ILE A 72 11.28 5.77 -10.76
CA ILE A 72 10.00 5.06 -10.54
C ILE A 72 9.00 6.04 -9.87
N PRO A 73 7.82 6.32 -10.41
CA PRO A 73 6.89 7.23 -9.76
C PRO A 73 6.46 6.77 -8.37
N LEU A 74 6.51 7.66 -7.38
CA LEU A 74 5.89 7.49 -6.06
C LEU A 74 4.61 8.33 -6.03
N LEU A 75 3.45 7.67 -6.07
CA LEU A 75 2.14 8.30 -6.08
C LEU A 75 1.54 8.24 -4.68
N MET A 76 1.00 9.37 -4.21
CA MET A 76 0.29 9.48 -2.93
C MET A 76 -1.16 9.83 -3.24
N PRO A 77 -2.02 8.84 -3.54
CA PRO A 77 -3.44 9.10 -3.74
C PRO A 77 -4.07 9.68 -2.48
N LYS A 78 -5.04 10.58 -2.66
CA LYS A 78 -5.89 11.00 -1.55
C LYS A 78 -6.77 9.83 -1.13
N VAL A 79 -6.70 9.47 0.14
CA VAL A 79 -7.52 8.42 0.75
C VAL A 79 -8.30 9.00 1.93
N PRO A 80 -9.40 8.36 2.35
CA PRO A 80 -10.10 8.77 3.56
C PRO A 80 -9.16 8.83 4.76
N GLN A 81 -9.30 9.88 5.56
CA GLN A 81 -8.45 10.17 6.70
C GLN A 81 -9.06 9.60 7.99
N GLN A 82 -8.20 9.10 8.87
CA GLN A 82 -8.60 8.61 10.18
C GLN A 82 -9.08 9.74 11.09
N ARG A 83 -9.92 9.42 12.07
CA ARG A 83 -10.51 10.42 12.98
C ARG A 83 -9.65 10.67 14.21
N ASN A 84 -8.78 9.72 14.55
CA ASN A 84 -7.89 9.75 15.71
C ASN A 84 -6.56 9.06 15.39
N GLY A 85 -5.60 9.07 16.33
CA GLY A 85 -4.26 8.49 16.14
C GLY A 85 -4.17 6.96 16.23
N GLU A 86 -5.27 6.24 16.43
CA GLU A 86 -5.26 4.81 16.77
C GLU A 86 -5.79 3.91 15.65
N GLU A 87 -6.51 4.46 14.69
CA GLU A 87 -7.16 3.70 13.62
C GLU A 87 -6.23 3.32 12.45
N CYS A 88 -5.01 3.89 12.37
CA CYS A 88 -4.11 3.74 11.21
C CYS A 88 -3.86 2.28 10.81
N GLY A 89 -3.72 1.37 11.79
CA GLY A 89 -3.55 -0.06 11.53
C GLY A 89 -4.76 -0.68 10.82
N SER A 90 -5.97 -0.40 11.30
CA SER A 90 -7.22 -0.87 10.69
C SER A 90 -7.41 -0.31 9.28
N PHE A 91 -7.04 0.96 9.07
CA PHE A 91 -7.04 1.58 7.73
C PHE A 91 -6.08 0.86 6.79
N VAL A 92 -4.84 0.57 7.21
CA VAL A 92 -3.87 -0.16 6.39
C VAL A 92 -4.37 -1.55 6.01
N LEU A 93 -4.94 -2.31 6.97
CA LEU A 93 -5.49 -3.62 6.68
C LEU A 93 -6.67 -3.55 5.69
N TYR A 94 -7.55 -2.57 5.86
CA TYR A 94 -8.68 -2.41 4.96
C TYR A 94 -8.26 -1.91 3.58
N PHE A 95 -7.25 -1.03 3.47
CA PHE A 95 -6.65 -0.66 2.19
C PHE A 95 -6.09 -1.86 1.44
N ILE A 96 -5.43 -2.79 2.14
CA ILE A 96 -4.96 -4.06 1.54
C ILE A 96 -6.15 -4.84 0.97
N ASN A 97 -7.21 -5.03 1.76
CA ASN A 97 -8.40 -5.76 1.30
C ASN A 97 -9.02 -5.12 0.05
N LEU A 98 -9.27 -3.81 0.11
CA LEU A 98 -9.85 -3.06 -1.00
C LEU A 98 -8.98 -3.06 -2.26
N PHE A 99 -7.66 -2.96 -2.09
CA PHE A 99 -6.73 -3.04 -3.22
C PHE A 99 -6.77 -4.44 -3.84
N MET A 100 -6.75 -5.51 -3.05
CA MET A 100 -6.82 -6.88 -3.56
C MET A 100 -8.14 -7.18 -4.28
N GLU A 101 -9.25 -6.58 -3.86
CA GLU A 101 -10.56 -6.77 -4.48
C GLU A 101 -10.75 -5.93 -5.76
N SER A 102 -10.16 -4.73 -5.82
CA SER A 102 -10.50 -3.73 -6.84
C SER A 102 -9.36 -3.40 -7.81
N ALA A 103 -8.11 -3.78 -7.51
CA ALA A 103 -6.98 -3.42 -8.34
C ALA A 103 -7.07 -4.15 -9.70
N PRO A 104 -6.99 -3.41 -10.81
CA PRO A 104 -7.02 -3.99 -12.14
C PRO A 104 -5.70 -4.72 -12.44
N GLU A 105 -5.78 -5.85 -13.15
CA GLU A 105 -4.60 -6.63 -13.58
C GLU A 105 -3.65 -5.81 -14.46
N ASP A 106 -4.20 -4.88 -15.24
CA ASP A 106 -3.48 -4.00 -16.17
C ASP A 106 -3.28 -2.59 -15.61
N PHE A 107 -3.16 -2.47 -14.28
CA PHE A 107 -2.94 -1.19 -13.58
C PHE A 107 -2.07 -0.22 -14.37
N SER A 108 -2.55 1.01 -14.57
CA SER A 108 -1.83 2.06 -15.28
C SER A 108 -1.81 3.35 -14.48
N THR A 109 -0.67 4.05 -14.50
CA THR A 109 -0.51 5.36 -13.86
C THR A 109 -1.20 6.49 -14.64
N GLN A 110 -1.50 6.30 -15.93
CA GLN A 110 -1.97 7.37 -16.82
C GLN A 110 -3.29 8.01 -16.38
N HIS A 111 -4.19 7.22 -15.80
CA HIS A 111 -5.50 7.66 -15.32
C HIS A 111 -5.71 7.37 -13.82
N PHE A 112 -4.64 7.06 -13.09
CA PHE A 112 -4.71 6.80 -11.67
C PHE A 112 -5.22 8.05 -10.92
N PRO A 113 -6.15 7.93 -9.96
CA PRO A 113 -6.62 6.72 -9.28
C PRO A 113 -8.01 6.19 -9.75
N TYR A 114 -8.18 5.88 -11.04
CA TYR A 114 -9.48 5.51 -11.65
C TYR A 114 -10.30 4.39 -10.99
N PHE A 115 -9.69 3.46 -10.23
CA PHE A 115 -10.40 2.40 -9.50
C PHE A 115 -10.60 2.72 -8.01
N MET A 116 -9.85 3.68 -7.44
CA MET A 116 -10.08 4.18 -6.08
C MET A 116 -11.10 5.33 -6.11
N LYS A 117 -12.32 5.02 -6.55
CA LYS A 117 -13.43 5.98 -6.66
C LYS A 117 -13.95 6.41 -5.29
N ASP A 118 -14.85 7.39 -5.25
CA ASP A 118 -15.41 7.92 -4.00
C ASP A 118 -16.06 6.87 -3.09
N ASN A 119 -16.55 5.76 -3.65
CA ASN A 119 -17.15 4.65 -2.92
C ASN A 119 -16.18 3.47 -2.67
N TRP A 120 -14.91 3.60 -3.06
CA TRP A 120 -13.90 2.55 -2.88
C TRP A 120 -13.66 2.24 -1.41
N PHE A 121 -13.69 3.26 -0.55
CA PHE A 121 -13.58 3.13 0.89
C PHE A 121 -14.80 3.78 1.56
N THR A 122 -15.46 3.06 2.46
CA THR A 122 -16.54 3.61 3.27
C THR A 122 -16.32 3.34 4.76
N PRO A 123 -16.74 4.23 5.67
CA PRO A 123 -16.66 3.98 7.11
C PRO A 123 -17.44 2.73 7.55
N GLU A 124 -18.58 2.45 6.92
CA GLU A 124 -19.36 1.24 7.17
C GLU A 124 -18.62 -0.01 6.70
N GLY A 125 -17.98 0.05 5.52
CA GLY A 125 -17.16 -1.05 5.01
C GLY A 125 -15.96 -1.35 5.92
N LEU A 126 -15.28 -0.31 6.42
CA LEU A 126 -14.20 -0.48 7.41
C LEU A 126 -14.72 -1.17 8.68
N LYS A 127 -15.85 -0.71 9.21
CA LYS A 127 -16.46 -1.29 10.41
C LYS A 127 -16.77 -2.78 10.21
N ASN A 128 -17.45 -3.12 9.13
CA ASN A 128 -17.81 -4.50 8.80
C ASN A 128 -16.56 -5.38 8.58
N PHE A 129 -15.50 -4.81 8.00
CA PHE A 129 -14.23 -5.49 7.83
C PHE A 129 -13.54 -5.79 9.17
N CYS A 130 -13.53 -4.84 10.11
CA CYS A 130 -12.98 -5.05 11.46
C CYS A 130 -13.77 -6.13 12.23
N GLU A 131 -15.11 -6.05 12.23
CA GLU A 131 -15.97 -7.07 12.87
C GLU A 131 -15.70 -8.47 12.28
N LYS A 132 -15.48 -8.56 10.97
CA LYS A 132 -15.11 -9.81 10.30
C LYS A 132 -13.75 -10.33 10.79
N ILE A 133 -12.71 -9.50 10.88
CA ILE A 133 -11.40 -9.90 11.38
C ILE A 133 -11.47 -10.39 12.83
N GLU A 134 -12.18 -9.67 13.70
CA GLU A 134 -12.36 -10.05 15.11
C GLU A 134 -13.00 -11.44 15.20
N SER A 135 -14.06 -11.69 14.43
CA SER A 135 -14.75 -12.99 14.39
C SER A 135 -13.88 -14.15 13.87
N LEU A 136 -12.86 -13.86 13.05
CA LEU A 136 -11.91 -14.88 12.57
C LEU A 136 -10.89 -15.24 13.64
N THR A 137 -10.47 -14.25 14.42
CA THR A 137 -9.50 -14.43 15.52
C THR A 137 -10.11 -15.26 16.64
N GLU A 138 -11.38 -15.02 16.98
CA GLU A 138 -12.10 -15.83 17.97
C GLU A 138 -12.24 -17.29 17.55
N LYS A 139 -12.37 -17.58 16.25
CA LYS A 139 -12.47 -18.95 15.73
C LYS A 139 -11.13 -19.67 15.75
N SER A 140 -10.04 -18.98 15.41
CA SER A 140 -8.70 -19.59 15.45
C SER A 140 -8.28 -19.97 16.86
N ASP A 141 -8.63 -19.15 17.86
CA ASP A 141 -8.32 -19.46 19.26
C ASP A 141 -9.09 -20.69 19.77
N VAL A 142 -10.30 -20.92 19.25
CA VAL A 142 -11.10 -22.13 19.57
C VAL A 142 -10.52 -23.37 18.88
N ASP A 143 -10.06 -23.24 17.63
CA ASP A 143 -9.48 -24.34 16.86
C ASP A 143 -8.08 -24.76 17.36
N GLU A 144 -7.29 -23.85 17.95
CA GLU A 144 -6.00 -24.20 18.60
C GLU A 144 -6.15 -24.89 19.97
N LEU A 145 -7.34 -24.83 20.58
CA LEU A 145 -7.64 -25.47 21.87
C LEU A 145 -8.27 -26.87 21.75
N LEU A 146 -8.50 -27.36 20.52
CA LEU A 146 -9.02 -28.69 20.19
C LEU A 146 -7.91 -29.64 19.72
#